data_AF-A0A1H1L3Y6-F1
#
_entry.id   AF-A0A1H1L3Y6-F1
#
_cell.length_a   1.000
_cell.length_b   1.000
_cell.length_c   1.000
_cell.angle_alpha   90.00
_cell.angle_beta   90.00
_cell.angle_gamma   90.00
#
_symmetry.space_group_name_H-M   'P 1'
#
loop_
_entity.id
_entity.type
_entity.pdbx_description
1 polymer ?
#
loop_
_entity_poly.entity_id
_entity_poly.type
_entity_poly.pdbx_seq_one_letter_code
_entity_poly.pdbx_strand_id
1 'polypeptide(L)' 'MSNRFKERRNELGLSAEQAAVKIGVTLGTLYSWERGDTKPNAKKLADMAVAYEVSADWLIGLEK' A
#
# COMPACT_ATOMS: atom_id res chain seq x y z
N MET A 1 -6.71 -8.79 11.62
CA MET A 1 -5.50 -7.99 11.33
C MET A 1 -5.90 -6.84 10.44
N SER A 2 -5.93 -5.63 10.99
CA SER A 2 -6.25 -4.40 10.28
C SER A 2 -5.12 -4.12 9.29
N ASN A 3 -5.42 -4.34 8.02
CA ASN A 3 -4.44 -4.19 6.96
C ASN A 3 -4.40 -2.71 6.59
N ARG A 4 -3.47 -1.96 7.19
CA ARG A 4 -3.36 -0.49 7.09
C ARG A 4 -3.42 0.02 5.66
N PHE A 5 -2.88 -0.75 4.72
CA PHE A 5 -2.98 -0.51 3.27
C PHE A 5 -4.43 -0.41 2.79
N LYS A 6 -5.27 -1.38 3.19
CA LYS A 6 -6.69 -1.45 2.80
C LYS A 6 -7.48 -0.34 3.48
N GLU A 7 -7.20 -0.06 4.75
CA GLU A 7 -7.84 1.03 5.48
C GLU A 7 -7.54 2.37 4.81
N ARG A 8 -6.26 2.69 4.60
CA ARG A 8 -5.86 3.96 3.98
C ARG A 8 -6.39 4.12 2.57
N ARG A 9 -6.36 3.03 1.79
CA ARG A 9 -6.95 2.98 0.47
C ARG A 9 -8.46 3.28 0.50
N ASN A 10 -9.19 2.77 1.49
CA ASN A 10 -10.61 3.03 1.67
C ASN A 10 -10.88 4.47 2.13
N GLU A 11 -10.05 5.02 3.03
CA GLU A 11 -10.12 6.44 3.43
C GLU A 11 -9.95 7.40 2.25
N LEU A 12 -9.08 7.04 1.30
CA LEU A 12 -8.87 7.79 0.06
C LEU A 12 -9.93 7.51 -1.01
N GLY A 13 -10.88 6.62 -0.75
CA GLY A 13 -11.90 6.20 -1.73
C GLY A 13 -11.32 5.47 -2.96
N LEU A 14 -10.11 4.92 -2.85
CA LEU A 14 -9.41 4.26 -3.94
C LEU A 14 -9.77 2.77 -4.02
N SER A 15 -10.01 2.27 -5.24
CA SER A 15 -10.07 0.83 -5.47
C SER A 15 -8.66 0.22 -5.48
N ALA A 16 -8.56 -1.09 -5.25
CA ALA A 16 -7.28 -1.81 -5.35
C ALA A 16 -6.65 -1.64 -6.75
N GLU A 17 -7.49 -1.57 -7.79
CA GLU A 17 -7.04 -1.32 -9.15
C GLU A 17 -6.47 0.08 -9.32
N GLN A 18 -7.17 1.10 -8.83
CA GLN A 18 -6.70 2.49 -8.90
C GLN A 18 -5.39 2.67 -8.14
N ALA A 19 -5.28 2.09 -6.94
CA ALA A 19 -4.06 2.12 -6.17
C ALA A 19 -2.90 1.40 -6.90
N ALA A 20 -3.16 0.22 -7.46
CA ALA A 20 -2.16 -0.53 -8.22
C ALA A 20 -1.66 0.26 -9.44
N VAL A 21 -2.57 0.90 -10.19
CA VAL A 21 -2.23 1.78 -11.31
C VAL A 21 -1.40 2.99 -10.85
N LYS A 22 -1.80 3.65 -9.75
CA LYS A 22 -1.11 4.81 -9.19
C LYS A 22 0.31 4.48 -8.73
N ILE A 23 0.52 3.28 -8.19
CA ILE A 23 1.82 2.76 -7.70
C ILE A 23 2.64 2.10 -8.85
N GLY A 24 2.03 1.93 -10.02
CA GLY A 24 2.62 1.23 -11.16
C GLY A 24 2.96 -0.23 -10.86
N VAL A 25 2.02 -0.96 -10.25
CA VAL A 25 2.11 -2.40 -9.98
C VAL A 25 0.86 -3.13 -10.43
N THR A 26 0.94 -4.45 -10.51
CA THR A 26 -0.22 -5.30 -10.81
C THR A 26 -1.11 -5.43 -9.57
N LEU A 27 -2.43 -5.61 -9.75
CA LEU A 27 -3.36 -5.89 -8.65
C LEU A 27 -2.91 -7.05 -7.76
N GLY A 28 -2.41 -8.13 -8.37
CA GLY A 28 -1.93 -9.29 -7.64
C GLY A 28 -0.82 -8.94 -6.66
N THR A 29 0.09 -8.04 -7.06
CA THR A 29 1.17 -7.53 -6.20
C THR A 29 0.61 -6.74 -5.02
N LEU A 30 -0.35 -5.84 -5.28
CA LEU A 30 -1.00 -5.08 -4.21
C LEU A 30 -1.73 -6.02 -3.24
N TYR A 31 -2.46 -7.01 -3.74
CA TYR A 31 -3.14 -8.01 -2.91
C TYR A 31 -2.16 -8.90 -2.12
N SER A 32 -0.99 -9.23 -2.66
CA SER A 32 0.05 -9.96 -1.93
C SER A 32 0.62 -9.10 -0.80
N TRP A 33 0.80 -7.79 -1.02
CA TRP A 33 1.19 -6.86 0.04
C TRP A 33 0.10 -6.71 1.11
N GLU A 34 -1.16 -6.57 0.69
CA GLU A 34 -2.32 -6.47 1.59
C GLU A 34 -2.56 -7.76 2.40
N ARG A 35 -2.04 -8.90 1.94
CA ARG A 35 -2.10 -10.18 2.68
C ARG A 35 -0.84 -10.46 3.49
N GLY A 36 0.20 -9.65 3.34
CA GLY A 36 1.51 -9.87 3.96
C GLY A 36 2.33 -11.01 3.33
N ASP A 37 1.92 -11.50 2.17
CA ASP A 37 2.55 -12.59 1.42
C ASP A 37 3.88 -12.15 0.79
N THR A 38 3.96 -10.89 0.37
CA THR A 38 5.16 -10.27 -0.18
C THR A 38 5.37 -8.91 0.47
N LYS A 39 6.63 -8.47 0.63
CA LYS A 39 6.95 -7.10 1.06
C LYS A 39 7.33 -6.23 -0.14
N PRO A 40 6.82 -4.99 -0.23
CA PRO A 40 7.30 -4.05 -1.24
C PRO A 40 8.79 -3.77 -1.03
N ASN A 41 9.53 -3.57 -2.13
CA ASN A 41 10.90 -3.06 -2.04
C ASN A 41 10.90 -1.58 -1.64
N ALA A 42 12.04 -1.03 -1.24
CA ALA A 42 12.13 0.37 -0.77
C ALA A 42 11.57 1.38 -1.79
N LYS A 43 11.82 1.17 -3.09
CA LYS A 43 11.30 2.05 -4.16
C LYS A 43 9.77 2.00 -4.24
N LYS A 44 9.18 0.81 -4.24
CA LYS A 44 7.73 0.61 -4.30
C LYS A 44 7.02 1.00 -3.02
N LEU A 45 7.69 0.87 -1.88
CA LEU A 45 7.19 1.38 -0.62
C LEU A 45 7.12 2.90 -0.63
N ALA A 46 8.14 3.58 -1.15
CA ALA A 46 8.10 5.03 -1.34
C ALA A 46 7.00 5.47 -2.33
N ASP A 47 6.87 4.76 -3.45
CA ASP A 47 5.82 5.01 -4.45
C ASP A 47 4.41 4.86 -3.86
N MET A 48 4.23 3.83 -3.02
CA MET A 48 3.01 3.60 -2.27
C MET A 48 2.74 4.66 -1.19
N ALA A 49 3.77 5.07 -0.46
CA ALA A 49 3.71 6.15 0.54
C ALA A 49 3.21 7.45 -0.11
N VAL A 50 3.75 7.78 -1.28
CA VAL A 50 3.31 8.93 -2.09
C VAL A 50 1.87 8.74 -2.61
N ALA A 51 1.54 7.56 -3.13
CA ALA A 51 0.21 7.27 -3.67
C ALA A 51 -0.91 7.38 -2.61
N TYR A 52 -0.59 7.01 -1.37
CA TYR A 52 -1.50 7.01 -0.22
C TYR A 52 -1.35 8.20 0.72
N GLU A 53 -0.48 9.15 0.38
CA GLU A 53 -0.22 10.38 1.16
C GLU A 53 0.07 10.06 2.64
N VAL A 54 0.93 9.07 2.87
CA VAL A 54 1.37 8.61 4.20
C VAL A 54 2.86 8.35 4.20
N SER A 55 3.47 8.16 5.37
CA SER A 55 4.86 7.74 5.49
C SER A 55 5.01 6.24 5.14
N ALA A 56 6.19 5.88 4.64
CA ALA A 56 6.56 4.48 4.44
C ALA A 56 6.52 3.69 5.76
N ASP A 57 6.92 4.33 6.86
CA ASP A 57 6.94 3.80 8.22
C ASP A 57 5.54 3.46 8.75
N TRP A 58 4.56 4.30 8.47
CA TRP A 58 3.16 4.05 8.83
C TRP A 58 2.59 2.83 8.09
N LEU A 59 2.93 2.68 6.81
CA LEU A 59 2.49 1.57 5.96
C LEU A 59 3.00 0.21 6.43
N ILE A 60 4.28 0.13 6.82
CA ILE A 60 4.89 -1.11 7.33
C ILE A 60 4.69 -1.30 8.84
N GLY A 61 4.11 -0.30 9.50
CA GLY A 61 3.84 -0.33 10.93
C GLY A 61 5.05 -0.20 11.84
N LEU A 62 6.07 0.52 11.39
CA LEU A 62 7.21 0.94 12.21
C LEU A 62 6.91 2.18 13.07
N GLU A 63 5.85 2.95 12.76
CA GLU A 63 5.34 3.98 13.68
C GLU A 63 4.67 3.34 14.90
N LYS A 64 5.16 3.74 16.08
CA LYS A 64 4.69 3.35 17.42
C LYS A 64 3.56 4.27 17.89
#